data_AF-A0A2D6MIQ4-F1
#
_entry.id   AF-A0A2D6MIQ4-F1
#
_cell.length_a   1.000
_cell.length_b   1.000
_cell.length_c   1.000
_cell.angle_alpha   90.00
_cell.angle_beta   90.00
_cell.angle_gamma   90.00
#
_symmetry.space_group_name_H-M   'P 1'
#
loop_
_entity.id
_entity.type
_entity.pdbx_description
1 polymer ?
#
loop_
_entity_poly.entity_id
_entity_poly.type
_entity_poly.pdbx_seq_one_letter_code
_entity_poly.pdbx_strand_id
1 'polypeptide(L)'
;MTTAKAKTSQVKKEFDVNQYMVTNAVETKKIAVDDTTFEVKIKPLSWSRKNQLVAQAMKFGSDSAGMSFDADSYVKECLKAILVDAPWGKTTDTFLISINEKLGRALETLVPKAFEDANEEDDELKKE
;
A
#
# COMPACT_ATOMS: atom_id res chain seq x y z
N MET A 1 -61.57 -11.46 -2.20
CA MET A 1 -60.16 -11.82 -2.47
C MET A 1 -59.37 -10.54 -2.54
N THR A 2 -58.56 -10.23 -1.53
CA THR A 2 -57.74 -9.01 -1.50
C THR A 2 -56.34 -9.41 -1.08
N THR A 3 -55.44 -9.47 -2.06
CA THR A 3 -54.04 -9.82 -1.88
C THR A 3 -53.18 -8.56 -1.73
N ALA A 4 -52.16 -8.70 -0.88
CA ALA A 4 -50.85 -8.04 -0.90
C ALA A 4 -50.73 -6.56 -0.50
N LYS A 5 -49.93 -6.30 0.54
CA LYS A 5 -48.47 -6.15 0.37
C LYS A 5 -47.79 -6.16 1.74
N ALA A 6 -46.99 -7.20 1.99
CA ALA A 6 -46.01 -7.18 3.06
C ALA A 6 -44.95 -6.11 2.73
N LYS A 7 -44.79 -5.11 3.60
CA LYS A 7 -43.70 -4.14 3.51
C LYS A 7 -42.42 -4.85 3.96
N THR A 8 -41.54 -5.14 3.01
CA THR A 8 -40.18 -5.58 3.30
C THR A 8 -39.42 -4.41 3.90
N SER A 9 -39.34 -4.35 5.23
CA SER A 9 -38.48 -3.41 5.94
C SER A 9 -37.03 -3.78 5.65
N GLN A 10 -36.34 -3.01 4.80
CA GLN A 10 -34.90 -3.12 4.64
C GLN A 10 -34.23 -2.83 6.00
N VAL A 11 -33.56 -3.83 6.55
CA VAL A 11 -32.76 -3.68 7.77
C VAL A 11 -31.61 -2.75 7.43
N LYS A 12 -31.61 -1.55 8.03
CA LYS A 12 -30.51 -0.58 7.90
C LYS A 12 -29.29 -1.20 8.58
N LYS A 13 -28.34 -1.71 7.79
CA LYS A 13 -27.08 -2.23 8.31
C LYS A 13 -26.34 -1.07 8.98
N GLU A 14 -26.03 -1.22 10.27
CA GLU A 14 -25.25 -0.21 10.99
C GLU A 14 -23.85 -0.12 10.39
N PHE A 15 -23.34 1.11 10.29
CA PHE A 15 -22.01 1.37 9.75
C PHE A 15 -20.97 1.03 10.81
N ASP A 16 -20.26 -0.09 10.61
CA ASP A 16 -19.15 -0.49 11.48
C ASP A 16 -17.83 0.11 10.98
N VAL A 17 -17.24 1.02 11.74
CA VAL A 17 -15.96 1.67 11.41
C VAL A 17 -14.78 0.70 11.60
N ASN A 18 -14.91 -0.31 12.47
CA ASN A 18 -13.79 -1.17 12.86
C ASN A 18 -13.26 -1.99 11.68
N GLN A 19 -14.10 -2.33 10.70
CA GLN A 19 -13.70 -3.04 9.48
C GLN A 19 -12.69 -2.26 8.62
N TYR A 20 -12.60 -0.94 8.78
CA TYR A 20 -11.72 -0.07 7.99
C TYR A 20 -10.47 0.41 8.76
N MET A 21 -10.33 -0.01 10.02
CA MET A 21 -9.18 0.38 10.83
C MET A 21 -7.98 -0.52 10.52
N VAL A 22 -6.86 0.09 10.15
CA VAL A 22 -5.60 -0.64 9.98
C VAL A 22 -5.14 -1.15 11.34
N THR A 23 -5.04 -2.47 11.47
CA THR A 23 -4.39 -3.09 12.62
C THR A 23 -2.89 -2.84 12.47
N ASN A 24 -2.31 -2.01 13.34
CA ASN A 24 -0.88 -1.67 13.34
C ASN A 24 0.02 -2.82 13.82
N ALA A 25 -0.43 -4.07 13.68
CA ALA A 25 0.32 -5.24 14.09
C ALA A 25 1.54 -5.43 13.19
N VAL A 26 2.63 -5.88 13.79
CA VAL A 26 3.83 -6.27 13.07
C VAL A 26 3.61 -7.66 12.49
N GLU A 27 3.80 -7.80 11.18
CA GLU A 27 3.62 -9.05 10.45
C GLU A 27 4.97 -9.59 9.97
N THR A 28 5.16 -10.90 10.05
CA THR A 28 6.36 -11.55 9.48
C THR A 28 6.09 -11.94 8.04
N LYS A 29 6.92 -11.47 7.10
CA LYS A 29 6.91 -11.89 5.70
C LYS A 29 8.17 -12.65 5.35
N LYS A 30 8.01 -13.75 4.63
CA LYS A 30 9.12 -14.51 4.03
C LYS A 30 9.43 -13.94 2.66
N ILE A 31 10.69 -13.59 2.44
CA ILE A 31 11.20 -13.10 1.17
C ILE A 31 12.18 -14.14 0.63
N ALA A 32 11.95 -14.55 -0.61
CA ALA A 32 12.84 -15.45 -1.34
C ALA A 32 13.68 -14.63 -2.33
N VAL A 33 14.99 -14.82 -2.29
CA VAL A 33 15.96 -14.24 -3.23
C VAL A 33 16.88 -15.38 -3.68
N ASP A 34 16.78 -15.75 -4.95
CA ASP A 34 17.43 -16.94 -5.51
C ASP A 34 17.15 -18.19 -4.64
N ASP A 35 18.19 -18.88 -4.17
CA ASP A 35 18.12 -20.08 -3.35
C ASP A 35 18.02 -19.77 -1.84
N THR A 36 17.94 -18.49 -1.46
CA THR A 36 17.89 -18.07 -0.06
C THR A 36 16.51 -17.53 0.29
N THR A 37 15.97 -17.98 1.43
CA THR A 37 14.75 -17.40 2.01
C THR A 37 15.06 -16.84 3.39
N PHE A 38 14.58 -15.64 3.67
CA PHE A 38 14.71 -15.00 4.97
C PHE A 38 13.40 -14.34 5.39
N GLU A 39 13.27 -14.07 6.67
CA GLU A 39 12.11 -13.44 7.27
C GLU A 39 12.40 -11.96 7.54
N VAL A 40 11.44 -11.10 7.22
CA VAL A 40 11.42 -9.69 7.60
C VAL A 40 10.14 -9.40 8.37
N LYS A 41 10.21 -8.49 9.33
CA LYS A 41 9.02 -7.98 10.01
C LYS A 41 8.63 -6.66 9.39
N ILE A 42 7.39 -6.58 8.94
CA ILE A 42 6.81 -5.40 8.35
C ILE A 42 5.72 -4.83 9.23
N LYS A 43 5.50 -3.53 9.12
CA LYS A 43 4.32 -2.86 9.66
C LYS A 43 3.53 -2.24 8.51
N PRO A 44 2.21 -2.52 8.39
CA PRO A 44 1.40 -1.92 7.34
C PRO A 44 1.36 -0.39 7.51
N LEU A 45 1.40 0.32 6.38
CA LEU A 45 1.18 1.76 6.38
C LEU A 45 -0.31 2.05 6.50
N SER A 46 -0.66 3.04 7.32
CA SER A 46 -1.99 3.64 7.24
C SER A 46 -2.15 4.39 5.91
N TRP A 47 -3.39 4.56 5.46
CA TRP A 47 -3.71 5.34 4.26
C TRP A 47 -3.08 6.74 4.31
N SER A 48 -3.19 7.42 5.46
CA SER A 48 -2.59 8.74 5.67
C SER A 48 -1.07 8.70 5.53
N ARG A 49 -0.39 7.70 6.10
CA ARG A 49 1.07 7.59 6.02
C ARG A 49 1.52 7.30 4.59
N LYS A 50 0.83 6.41 3.86
CA LYS A 50 1.09 6.16 2.44
C LYS A 50 1.00 7.46 1.64
N ASN A 51 -0.07 8.24 1.83
CA ASN A 51 -0.26 9.48 1.08
C ASN A 51 0.75 10.57 1.42
N GLN A 52 1.23 10.62 2.66
CA GLN A 52 2.36 11.50 3.01
C GLN A 52 3.62 11.13 2.23
N LEU A 53 3.93 9.83 2.11
CA LEU A 53 5.08 9.37 1.32
C LEU A 53 4.91 9.67 -0.17
N VAL A 54 3.71 9.49 -0.72
CA VAL A 54 3.41 9.89 -2.11
C VAL A 54 3.62 11.39 -2.30
N ALA A 55 3.07 12.22 -1.40
CA ALA A 55 3.22 13.67 -1.47
C ALA A 55 4.69 14.12 -1.34
N GLN A 56 5.48 13.43 -0.51
CA GLN A 56 6.93 13.69 -0.39
C GLN A 56 7.69 13.33 -1.67
N ALA A 57 7.25 12.32 -2.41
CA ALA A 57 7.82 11.92 -3.69
C ALA A 57 7.33 12.79 -4.87
N MET A 58 6.33 13.66 -4.68
CA MET A 58 5.90 14.61 -5.70
C MET A 58 6.81 15.83 -5.73
N LYS A 59 7.41 16.09 -6.88
CA LYS A 59 8.19 17.30 -7.16
C LYS A 59 7.32 18.26 -7.97
N PHE A 60 7.07 19.42 -7.37
CA PHE A 60 6.43 20.54 -8.05
C PHE A 60 7.48 21.26 -8.88
N GLY A 61 7.36 21.22 -10.21
CA GLY A 61 8.18 22.03 -11.09
C GLY A 61 7.85 23.52 -10.94
N SER A 62 8.82 24.40 -11.21
CA SER A 62 8.53 25.84 -11.34
C SER A 62 7.68 26.10 -12.58
N ASP A 63 6.72 27.01 -12.47
CA ASP A 63 5.75 27.68 -13.40
C ASP A 63 5.36 27.08 -14.77
N SER A 64 6.10 26.14 -15.34
CA SER A 64 5.81 25.48 -16.62
C SER A 64 6.22 23.99 -16.69
N ALA A 65 6.90 23.45 -15.67
CA ALA A 65 7.46 22.08 -15.73
C ALA A 65 6.53 20.97 -15.22
N GLY A 66 5.29 21.29 -14.83
CA GLY A 66 4.31 20.31 -14.33
C GLY A 66 4.71 19.63 -13.01
N MET A 67 3.88 18.70 -12.55
CA MET A 67 4.22 17.80 -11.44
C MET A 67 5.00 16.60 -11.97
N SER A 68 6.07 16.21 -11.27
CA SER A 68 6.79 14.96 -11.53
C SER A 68 6.82 14.10 -10.28
N PHE A 69 6.87 12.77 -10.45
CA PHE A 69 6.90 11.81 -9.36
C PHE A 69 8.26 11.13 -9.28
N ASP A 70 8.90 11.20 -8.13
CA ASP A 70 10.17 10.54 -7.84
C ASP A 70 9.93 9.14 -7.26
N ALA A 71 9.84 8.17 -8.17
CA ALA A 71 9.58 6.77 -7.81
C ALA A 71 10.69 6.17 -6.93
N ASP A 72 11.95 6.54 -7.15
CA ASP A 72 13.09 6.06 -6.37
C ASP A 72 13.00 6.54 -4.91
N SER A 73 12.74 7.83 -4.71
CA SER A 73 12.53 8.39 -3.38
C SER A 73 11.31 7.75 -2.69
N TYR A 74 10.22 7.52 -3.42
CA TYR A 74 9.03 6.86 -2.87
C TYR A 74 9.32 5.44 -2.38
N VAL A 75 9.99 4.61 -3.19
CA VAL A 75 10.35 3.23 -2.86
C VAL A 75 11.23 3.21 -1.61
N LYS A 76 12.27 4.05 -1.57
CA LYS A 76 13.20 4.13 -0.43
C LYS A 76 12.48 4.48 0.88
N GLU A 77 11.66 5.51 0.86
CA GLU A 77 10.95 5.94 2.07
C GLU A 77 9.87 4.95 2.50
N CYS A 78 9.21 4.26 1.56
CA CYS A 78 8.28 3.18 1.88
C CYS A 78 8.99 2.01 2.56
N LEU A 79 10.13 1.55 2.01
CA LEU A 79 10.88 0.44 2.58
C LEU A 79 11.39 0.76 3.99
N LYS A 80 11.89 1.98 4.22
CA LYS A 80 12.29 2.45 5.57
C LYS A 80 11.11 2.51 6.55
N ALA A 81 9.92 2.87 6.08
CA ALA A 81 8.74 3.01 6.92
C ALA A 81 8.07 1.66 7.25
N ILE A 82 8.15 0.69 6.34
CA ILE A 82 7.47 -0.60 6.44
C ILE A 82 8.35 -1.63 7.15
N LEU A 83 9.64 -1.71 6.84
CA LEU A 83 10.55 -2.70 7.41
C LEU A 83 10.95 -2.30 8.83
N VAL A 84 10.45 -3.06 9.80
CA VAL A 84 10.74 -2.85 11.24
C VAL A 84 11.96 -3.64 11.68
N ASP A 85 12.09 -4.87 11.18
CA ASP A 85 13.15 -5.81 11.54
C ASP A 85 13.53 -6.66 10.33
N ALA A 86 14.82 -6.84 10.11
CA ALA A 86 15.36 -7.58 8.97
C ALA A 86 16.76 -8.14 9.29
N PRO A 87 17.25 -9.15 8.55
CA PRO A 87 18.56 -9.76 8.81
C PRO A 87 19.75 -8.80 8.73
N TRP A 88 19.62 -7.71 7.97
CA TRP A 88 20.62 -6.64 7.84
C TRP A 88 20.47 -5.53 8.90
N GLY A 89 19.52 -5.67 9.83
CA GLY A 89 19.18 -4.64 10.81
C GLY A 89 18.32 -3.53 10.21
N LYS A 90 18.59 -2.28 10.62
CA LYS A 90 17.79 -1.12 10.20
C LYS A 90 17.98 -0.83 8.71
N THR A 91 16.87 -0.74 7.98
CA THR A 91 16.86 -0.27 6.60
C THR A 91 17.26 1.21 6.55
N THR A 92 18.38 1.51 5.90
CA THR A 92 18.97 2.86 5.76
C THR A 92 19.26 3.17 4.29
N ASP A 93 19.52 4.44 3.97
CA ASP A 93 19.94 4.83 2.62
C ASP A 93 21.20 4.10 2.16
N THR A 94 22.19 4.00 3.05
CA THR A 94 23.44 3.28 2.77
C THR A 94 23.17 1.83 2.42
N PHE A 95 22.27 1.15 3.16
CA PHE A 95 21.87 -0.20 2.84
C PHE A 95 21.21 -0.26 1.44
N LEU A 96 20.20 0.56 1.19
CA LEU A 96 19.46 0.56 -0.09
C LEU A 96 20.33 0.91 -1.31
N ILE A 97 21.40 1.68 -1.13
CA ILE A 97 22.40 1.96 -2.19
C ILE A 97 23.34 0.76 -2.40
N SER A 98 23.60 -0.01 -1.34
CA SER A 98 24.57 -1.13 -1.37
C SER A 98 24.00 -2.45 -1.85
N ILE A 99 22.68 -2.62 -1.88
CA ILE A 99 22.05 -3.88 -2.29
C ILE A 99 22.07 -4.06 -3.81
N ASN A 100 22.08 -5.32 -4.23
CA ASN A 100 21.99 -5.67 -5.65
C ASN A 100 20.53 -5.63 -6.16
N GLU A 101 20.38 -5.70 -7.48
CA GLU A 101 19.07 -5.69 -8.15
C GLU A 101 18.14 -6.82 -7.68
N LYS A 102 18.68 -8.00 -7.39
CA LYS A 102 17.89 -9.17 -6.99
C LYS A 102 17.15 -8.94 -5.68
N LEU A 103 17.89 -8.48 -4.66
CA LEU A 103 17.31 -8.12 -3.38
C LEU A 103 16.40 -6.89 -3.51
N GLY A 104 16.81 -5.90 -4.32
CA GLY A 104 16.00 -4.71 -4.62
C GLY A 104 14.60 -5.07 -5.13
N ARG A 105 14.52 -5.87 -6.20
CA ARG A 105 13.24 -6.33 -6.78
C ARG A 105 12.38 -7.10 -5.79
N ALA A 106 13.01 -7.95 -4.96
CA ALA A 106 12.27 -8.70 -3.95
C ALA A 106 11.66 -7.76 -2.89
N LEU A 107 12.39 -6.73 -2.48
CA LEU A 107 11.91 -5.73 -1.52
C LEU A 107 10.83 -4.82 -2.13
N GLU A 108 10.92 -4.47 -3.42
CA GLU A 108 9.90 -3.67 -4.10
C GLU A 108 8.50 -4.28 -4.02
N THR A 109 8.37 -5.62 -3.91
CA THR A 109 7.07 -6.30 -3.71
C THR A 109 6.37 -5.92 -2.40
N LEU A 110 7.11 -5.35 -1.44
CA LEU A 110 6.58 -4.87 -0.17
C LEU A 110 6.08 -3.43 -0.25
N VAL A 111 6.44 -2.70 -1.30
CA VAL A 111 6.10 -1.29 -1.47
C VAL A 111 4.67 -1.18 -2.02
N PRO A 112 3.78 -0.42 -1.35
CA PRO A 112 2.44 -0.18 -1.86
C PRO A 112 2.48 0.56 -3.20
N LYS A 113 1.55 0.28 -4.12
CA LYS A 113 1.38 1.08 -5.33
C LYS A 113 1.10 2.54 -4.94
N ALA A 114 1.87 3.49 -5.51
CA ALA A 114 1.75 4.92 -5.20
C ALA A 114 0.37 5.48 -5.58
N PHE A 115 -0.12 5.11 -6.76
CA PHE A 115 -1.42 5.49 -7.30
C PHE A 115 -2.25 4.22 -7.50
N GLU A 116 -3.55 4.32 -7.29
CA GLU A 116 -4.48 3.25 -7.65
C GLU A 116 -4.70 3.28 -9.16
N ASP A 117 -4.77 2.10 -9.78
CA ASP A 117 -5.02 2.00 -11.21
C ASP A 117 -6.47 2.47 -11.45
N ALA A 118 -6.66 3.56 -12.20
CA ALA A 118 -7.95 4.21 -12.41
C ALA A 118 -8.98 3.38 -13.22
N ASN A 119 -8.79 2.06 -13.36
CA ASN A 119 -9.50 1.21 -14.32
C ASN A 119 -10.19 -0.04 -13.74
N GLU A 120 -10.21 -0.24 -12.42
CA GLU A 120 -10.76 -1.50 -11.85
C GLU A 120 -12.24 -1.44 -11.41
N GLU A 121 -12.96 -0.32 -11.56
CA GLU A 121 -14.34 -0.18 -11.00
C GLU A 121 -15.51 0.06 -11.98
N ASP A 122 -15.32 0.07 -13.30
CA ASP A 122 -16.40 0.49 -14.23
C ASP A 122 -17.19 -0.63 -14.93
N ASP A 123 -16.85 -1.91 -14.74
CA ASP A 123 -17.44 -3.02 -15.54
C ASP A 123 -18.57 -3.82 -14.83
N GLU A 124 -18.82 -3.60 -13.53
CA GLU A 124 -19.88 -4.32 -12.79
C GLU A 124 -21.19 -3.54 -12.58
N LEU A 125 -21.25 -2.24 -12.94
CA LEU A 125 -22.43 -1.38 -12.66
C LEU A 125 -23.42 -1.20 -13.83
N LYS A 126 -23.34 -1.99 -14.91
CA LYS A 126 -24.26 -1.90 -16.07
C LYS A 126 -25.05 -3.18 -16.37
N LYS A 127 -25.62 -3.82 -15.35
CA LYS A 127 -26.65 -4.85 -15.55
C LYS A 127 -27.79 -4.72 -14.54
N GLU A 128 -28.65 -3.72 -14.74
CA GLU A 128 -30.08 -3.80 -14.42
C GLU A 128 -30.89 -3.04 -15.49
#